data_AF-H2FXV6-F1
#
_entry.id   AF-H2FXV6-F1
#
_cell.length_a   1.000
_cell.length_b   1.000
_cell.length_c   1.000
_cell.angle_alpha   90.00
_cell.angle_beta   90.00
_cell.angle_gamma   90.00
#
_symmetry.space_group_name_H-M   'P 1'
#
loop_
_entity.id
_entity.type
_entity.pdbx_description
1 polymer ?
#
loop_
_entity_poly.entity_id
_entity_poly.type
_entity_poly.pdbx_seq_one_letter_code
_entity_poly.pdbx_strand_id
1 'polypeptide(L)' 'MKDFIKPENIKRSQLVRPAYRVNGAIYLMKREMINNGKNIYSESTLPYIMSAKSSVDIDTLDDFEYAEYLMKKSLGTLYK' A
#
# COMPACT_ATOMS: atom_id res chain seq x y z
N MET A 1 -22.06 -1.65 -16.01
CA MET A 1 -21.79 -0.49 -15.11
C MET A 1 -22.71 -0.44 -13.91
N LYS A 2 -24.02 -0.66 -14.06
CA LYS A 2 -25.02 -0.65 -12.97
C LYS A 2 -24.65 -1.55 -11.77
N ASP A 3 -24.02 -2.69 -12.02
CA ASP A 3 -23.63 -3.66 -10.96
C ASP A 3 -22.18 -3.51 -10.47
N PHE A 4 -21.40 -2.63 -11.10
CA PHE A 4 -19.97 -2.42 -10.78
C PHE A 4 -19.69 -1.05 -10.15
N ILE A 5 -20.42 -0.02 -10.59
CA ILE A 5 -20.27 1.36 -10.10
C ILE A 5 -21.64 1.86 -9.67
N LYS A 6 -21.78 2.09 -8.36
CA LYS A 6 -22.97 2.73 -7.83
C LYS A 6 -23.01 4.21 -8.24
N PRO A 7 -24.15 4.76 -8.67
CA PRO A 7 -24.25 6.16 -9.13
C PRO A 7 -23.67 7.18 -8.14
N GLU A 8 -23.80 6.95 -6.84
CA GLU A 8 -23.25 7.80 -5.77
C GLU A 8 -21.72 7.86 -5.73
N ASN A 9 -21.04 6.89 -6.33
CA ASN A 9 -19.59 6.81 -6.42
C ASN A 9 -19.03 7.46 -7.70
N ILE A 10 -19.88 8.05 -8.55
CA ILE A 10 -19.46 8.80 -9.73
C ILE A 10 -18.98 10.19 -9.30
N LYS A 11 -17.83 10.22 -8.62
CA LYS A 11 -17.13 11.44 -8.21
C LYS A 11 -15.72 11.42 -8.77
N ARG A 12 -15.20 12.59 -9.13
CA ARG A 12 -13.79 12.72 -9.51
C ARG A 12 -12.91 12.48 -8.28
N SER A 13 -11.78 11.79 -8.46
CA SER A 13 -10.91 11.38 -7.34
C SER A 13 -10.36 12.55 -6.53
N GLN A 14 -10.13 13.71 -7.15
CA GLN A 14 -9.69 14.93 -6.45
C GLN A 14 -10.75 15.55 -5.52
N LEU A 15 -12.02 15.15 -5.65
CA LEU A 15 -13.12 15.65 -4.81
C LEU A 15 -13.39 14.74 -3.60
N VAL A 16 -12.66 13.63 -3.47
CA VAL A 16 -12.78 12.70 -2.35
C VAL A 16 -11.49 12.69 -1.53
N ARG A 17 -11.60 12.34 -0.25
CA ARG A 17 -10.43 12.21 0.62
C ARG A 17 -9.55 11.05 0.11
N PRO A 18 -8.22 11.16 0.23
CA PRO A 18 -7.32 10.05 -0.05
C PRO A 18 -7.73 8.80 0.72
N ALA A 19 -7.77 7.67 0.04
CA ALA A 19 -7.94 6.36 0.64
C ALA A 19 -6.57 5.67 0.72
N TYR A 20 -6.35 4.94 1.81
CA TYR A 20 -5.13 4.19 2.05
C TYR A 20 -5.46 2.71 2.20
N ARG A 21 -4.52 1.86 1.78
CA ARG A 21 -4.56 0.42 2.02
C ARG A 21 -3.31 -0.01 2.78
N VAL A 22 -3.42 -1.07 3.56
CA VAL A 22 -2.27 -1.78 4.09
C VAL A 22 -1.59 -2.50 2.92
N ASN A 23 -0.26 -2.40 2.81
CA ASN A 23 0.53 -2.97 1.72
C ASN A 23 1.34 -4.21 2.12
N GLY A 24 1.25 -4.67 3.36
CA GLY A 24 1.97 -5.85 3.85
C GLY A 24 3.45 -5.62 4.17
N ALA A 25 4.03 -4.48 3.80
CA ALA A 25 5.50 -4.30 3.82
C ALA A 25 6.08 -4.13 5.23
N ILE A 26 5.41 -3.38 6.12
CA ILE A 26 5.93 -3.06 7.45
C ILE A 26 4.82 -3.16 8.48
N TYR A 27 5.06 -3.99 9.51
CA TYR A 27 4.30 -4.02 10.74
C TYR A 27 5.27 -3.84 11.90
N LEU A 28 5.22 -2.68 12.56
CA LEU A 28 6.10 -2.37 13.68
C LEU A 28 5.28 -2.28 14.96
N MET A 29 5.57 -3.16 15.92
CA MET A 29 4.87 -3.22 17.20
C MET A 29 5.80 -3.70 18.31
N LYS A 30 5.45 -3.41 19.56
CA LYS A 30 6.17 -3.95 20.71
C LYS A 30 5.93 -5.46 20.81
N ARG A 31 6.97 -6.22 21.17
CA ARG A 31 6.90 -7.68 21.31
C ARG A 31 5.75 -8.15 22.21
N GLU A 32 5.49 -7.43 23.30
CA GLU A 32 4.40 -7.72 24.24
C GLU A 32 3.00 -7.73 23.62
N MET A 33 2.81 -7.09 22.45
CA MET A 33 1.54 -7.07 21.74
C MET A 33 1.23 -8.41 21.05
N ILE A 34 2.25 -9.18 20.66
CA ILE A 34 2.12 -10.42 19.89
C ILE A 34 1.52 -11.56 20.74
N ASN A 35 1.92 -11.66 22.01
CA ASN A 35 1.58 -12.81 22.86
C ASN A 35 0.15 -12.80 23.42
N ASN A 36 -0.59 -11.70 23.25
CA ASN A 36 -1.90 -11.55 23.89
C ASN A 36 -3.08 -11.99 23.01
N GLY A 37 -2.82 -12.58 21.83
CA GLY A 37 -3.88 -12.93 20.86
C GLY A 37 -4.72 -11.72 20.41
N LYS A 38 -4.21 -10.51 20.66
CA LYS A 38 -4.90 -9.26 20.34
C LYS A 38 -4.73 -8.93 18.87
N ASN A 39 -5.73 -8.23 18.34
CA ASN A 39 -5.66 -7.62 17.03
C ASN A 39 -4.34 -6.83 16.88
N ILE A 40 -3.61 -7.05 15.78
CA ILE A 40 -2.37 -6.32 15.47
C ILE A 40 -2.61 -4.82 15.23
N TYR A 41 -3.88 -4.44 15.08
CA TYR A 41 -4.34 -3.06 15.02
C TYR A 41 -4.94 -2.65 16.37
N SER A 42 -4.47 -1.52 16.90
CA SER A 42 -5.00 -0.84 18.09
C SER A 42 -5.31 0.63 17.76
N GLU A 43 -6.00 1.32 18.67
CA GLU A 43 -6.26 2.76 18.54
C GLU A 43 -4.96 3.59 18.49
N SER A 44 -3.87 3.06 19.02
CA SER A 44 -2.53 3.65 18.98
C SER A 44 -1.73 3.31 17.71
N THR A 45 -2.28 2.53 16.77
CA THR A 45 -1.60 2.21 15.53
C THR A 45 -1.54 3.44 14.63
N LEU A 46 -0.33 3.79 14.18
CA LEU A 46 -0.11 4.90 13.25
C LEU A 46 0.25 4.36 11.86
N PRO A 47 -0.33 4.93 10.78
CA PRO A 47 0.04 4.55 9.43
C PRO A 47 1.38 5.17 9.03
N TYR A 48 2.25 4.38 8.41
CA TYR A 48 3.40 4.89 7.67
C TYR A 48 3.06 4.91 6.17
N ILE A 49 2.94 6.11 5.59
CA ILE A 49 2.52 6.27 4.20
C ILE A 49 3.72 5.99 3.28
N MET A 50 3.60 4.93 2.48
CA MET A 50 4.58 4.57 1.47
C MET A 50 4.09 4.98 0.08
N SER A 51 5.03 5.26 -0.83
CA SER A 51 4.69 5.52 -2.22
C SER A 51 4.11 4.25 -2.87
N ALA A 52 3.26 4.40 -3.88
CA ALA A 52 2.74 3.24 -4.62
C ALA A 52 3.86 2.42 -5.28
N LYS A 53 4.94 3.08 -5.74
CA LYS A 53 6.10 2.44 -6.36
C LYS A 53 6.92 1.58 -5.38
N SER A 54 6.90 1.92 -4.10
CA SER A 54 7.56 1.16 -3.04
C SER A 54 6.60 0.21 -2.31
N SER A 55 5.37 0.04 -2.81
CA SER A 55 4.31 -0.77 -2.19
C SER A 55 3.83 -1.89 -3.13
N VAL A 56 4.71 -2.35 -4.01
CA VAL A 56 4.45 -3.49 -4.91
C VAL A 56 4.47 -4.76 -4.06
N ASP A 57 3.40 -5.54 -4.15
CA ASP A 57 3.28 -6.87 -3.57
C ASP A 57 3.53 -7.89 -4.68
N ILE A 58 4.31 -8.94 -4.42
CA ILE A 58 4.77 -9.86 -5.47
C ILE A 58 4.02 -11.18 -5.30
N ASP A 59 2.93 -11.33 -6.05
CA ASP A 59 2.15 -12.57 -6.13
C ASP A 59 2.37 -13.30 -7.45
N THR A 60 2.76 -12.56 -8.50
CA THR A 60 2.93 -13.07 -9.87
C THR A 60 4.28 -12.68 -10.47
N LEU A 61 4.61 -13.28 -11.62
CA LEU A 61 5.80 -12.91 -12.38
C LEU A 61 5.73 -11.45 -12.87
N ASP A 62 4.56 -11.00 -13.31
CA ASP A 62 4.35 -9.62 -13.79
C ASP A 62 4.64 -8.59 -12.68
N ASP A 63 4.28 -8.89 -11.43
CA ASP A 63 4.58 -8.03 -10.27
C ASP A 63 6.09 -7.91 -10.04
N PHE A 64 6.81 -9.03 -10.17
CA PHE A 64 8.26 -9.08 -10.04
C PHE A 64 8.96 -8.27 -11.13
N GLU A 65 8.57 -8.45 -12.38
CA GLU A 65 9.11 -7.69 -13.52
C GLU A 65 8.85 -6.19 -13.36
N TYR A 66 7.65 -5.82 -12.89
CA TYR A 66 7.32 -4.42 -12.62
C TYR A 66 8.15 -3.82 -11.48
N ALA A 67 8.36 -4.56 -10.39
CA ALA A 67 9.26 -4.14 -9.31
C ALA A 67 10.69 -3.92 -9.82
N GLU A 68 11.20 -4.83 -10.65
CA GLU A 68 12.53 -4.72 -11.26
C GLU A 68 12.66 -3.46 -12.14
N TYR A 69 11.64 -3.19 -12.98
CA TYR A 69 11.58 -1.97 -13.78
C TYR A 69 11.66 -0.71 -12.91
N LEU A 70 10.89 -0.65 -11.82
CA LEU A 70 10.89 0.48 -10.90
C LEU A 70 12.25 0.69 -10.23
N MET A 71 12.92 -0.41 -9.83
CA MET A 71 14.27 -0.36 -9.25
C MET A 71 15.29 0.19 -10.24
N LYS A 72 15.32 -0.31 -11.49
CA LYS A 72 16.21 0.17 -12.55
C LYS A 72 16.00 1.65 -12.85
N LYS A 73 14.74 2.11 -12.88
CA LYS A 73 14.40 3.53 -13.10
C LYS A 73 14.91 4.42 -11.96
N SER A 74 14.82 3.95 -10.71
CA SER A 74 15.37 4.66 -9.56
C SER A 74 16.89 4.79 -9.63
N LEU A 75 17.59 3.68 -9.92
CA LEU A 75 19.04 3.64 -10.04
C LEU A 75 19.56 4.49 -11.21
N GLY A 76 18.89 4.47 -12.37
CA GLY A 76 19.25 5.32 -13.50
C GLY A 76 19.10 6.82 -13.23
N THR A 77 18.37 7.20 -12.17
CA THR A 77 18.27 8.60 -11.71
C THR A 77 19.40 8.96 -10.75
N LEU A 78 20.04 7.99 -10.10
CA LEU A 78 21.15 8.18 -9.15
C LEU A 78 22.52 8.34 -9.84
N TYR A 79 22.66 7.92 -11.10
CA TYR A 79 23.90 8.00 -11.89
C TYR A 79 23.82 8.99 -13.07
N LYS A 80 22.89 9.94 -13.02
CA LYS A 80 22.87 11.14 -13.87
C LYS A 80 23.13 12.36 -13.01
#